data_AF-A0A1E1VYR6-F1
#
_entry.id   AF-A0A1E1VYR6-F1
#
_cell.length_a   1.000
_cell.length_b   1.000
_cell.length_c   1.000
_cell.angle_alpha   90.00
_cell.angle_beta   90.00
_cell.angle_gamma   90.00
#
_symmetry.space_group_name_H-M   'P 1'
#
loop_
_entity.id
_entity.type
_entity.pdbx_description
1 polymer ?
#
loop_
_entity_poly.entity_id
_entity_poly.type
_entity_poly.pdbx_seq_one_letter_code
_entity_poly.pdbx_strand_id
1 'polypeptide(L)'
;KIFDPLGLLSPVVIQPKIILQRLWQQKIDWDEPVSQAIKEDWEKFSNNLICLNNLHVSRIVVCDAPKLIEMHSFSDASQCAYGACIYMRTVNYNDDVTVRLLCAKSKVSPIKPTTMPRLEL
;
A
#
# COMPACT_ATOMS: atom_id res chain seq x y z
N LYS A 1 1.22 6.34 15.77
CA LYS A 1 1.29 6.70 14.32
C LYS A 1 2.41 5.86 13.71
N ILE A 2 2.12 4.94 12.79
CA ILE A 2 3.17 4.19 12.09
C ILE A 2 3.98 5.19 11.25
N PHE A 3 5.30 5.21 11.44
CA PHE A 3 6.19 6.10 10.72
C PHE A 3 6.67 5.40 9.44
N ASP A 4 6.04 5.73 8.32
CA ASP A 4 6.34 5.18 7.01
C ASP A 4 6.40 6.31 5.96
N PRO A 5 7.50 7.09 5.93
CA PRO A 5 7.62 8.27 5.07
C PRO A 5 7.65 7.92 3.58
N LEU A 6 8.12 6.72 3.24
CA LEU A 6 8.23 6.22 1.86
C LEU A 6 7.00 5.39 1.44
N GLY A 7 6.07 5.14 2.35
CA GLY A 7 4.87 4.34 2.09
C GLY A 7 5.18 2.89 1.72
N LEU A 8 6.27 2.31 2.22
CA LEU A 8 6.68 0.92 1.92
C LEU A 8 5.66 -0.09 2.47
N LEU A 9 4.92 0.29 3.51
CA LEU A 9 3.83 -0.49 4.10
C LEU A 9 2.46 -0.10 3.53
N SER A 10 2.40 0.69 2.45
CA SER A 10 1.14 1.14 1.82
C SER A 10 0.13 0.01 1.57
N PRO A 11 0.51 -1.20 1.13
CA PRO A 11 -0.43 -2.31 0.92
C PRO A 11 -1.05 -2.85 2.22
N VAL A 12 -0.35 -2.69 3.35
CA VAL A 12 -0.81 -3.16 4.66
C VAL A 12 -1.61 -2.06 5.36
N VAL A 13 -1.14 -0.81 5.29
CA VAL A 13 -1.79 0.35 5.92
C VAL A 13 -3.11 0.74 5.25
N ILE A 14 -3.32 0.36 3.98
CA ILE A 14 -4.59 0.66 3.29
C ILE A 14 -5.76 -0.19 3.82
N GLN A 15 -5.52 -1.43 4.24
CA GLN A 15 -6.54 -2.35 4.74
C GLN A 15 -7.34 -1.79 5.92
N PRO A 16 -6.73 -1.36 7.04
CA PRO A 16 -7.47 -0.80 8.17
C PRO A 16 -8.16 0.53 7.81
N LYS A 17 -7.64 1.29 6.83
CA LYS A 17 -8.31 2.50 6.34
C LYS A 17 -9.58 2.19 5.55
N ILE A 18 -9.58 1.11 4.76
CA ILE A 18 -10.79 0.62 4.07
C ILE A 18 -11.81 0.14 5.10
N ILE A 19 -11.39 -0.65 6.10
CA ILE A 19 -12.27 -1.12 7.18
C ILE A 19 -12.88 0.08 7.92
N LEU A 20 -12.08 1.09 8.26
CA LEU A 20 -12.54 2.30 8.92
C LEU A 20 -13.56 3.08 8.07
N GLN A 21 -13.35 3.18 6.76
CA GLN A 21 -14.32 3.82 5.87
C GLN A 21 -15.65 3.05 5.85
N ARG A 22 -15.62 1.71 5.79
CA ARG A 22 -16.82 0.86 5.86
C ARG A 22 -17.55 1.03 7.19
N LEU A 23 -16.81 1.10 8.29
CA LEU A 23 -17.37 1.33 9.63
C LEU A 23 -18.14 2.65 9.68
N TRP A 24 -17.56 3.75 9.19
CA TRP A 24 -18.22 5.05 9.15
C TRP A 24 -19.47 5.07 8.26
N GLN A 25 -19.52 4.25 7.22
CA GLN A 25 -20.71 4.13 6.38
C GLN A 25 -21.89 3.45 7.10
N GLN A 26 -21.62 2.62 8.13
CA GLN A 26 -22.67 1.98 8.92
C GLN A 26 -23.37 2.94 9.89
N LYS A 27 -22.80 4.13 10.15
CA LYS A 27 -23.36 5.16 11.04
C LYS A 27 -23.72 4.63 12.44
N ILE A 28 -22.92 3.71 12.95
CA ILE A 28 -23.07 3.17 14.30
C ILE A 28 -22.39 4.07 15.33
N ASP A 29 -22.92 4.07 16.55
CA ASP A 29 -22.32 4.78 17.68
C ASP A 29 -21.10 4.02 18.24
N TRP A 30 -20.32 4.68 19.10
CA TRP A 30 -19.05 4.16 19.59
C TRP A 30 -19.17 2.94 20.52
N ASP A 31 -20.34 2.78 21.15
CA ASP A 31 -20.70 1.71 22.08
C ASP A 31 -21.54 0.60 21.43
N GLU A 32 -21.94 0.80 20.16
CA GLU A 32 -22.67 -0.21 19.41
C GLU A 32 -21.74 -1.31 18.87
N PRO A 33 -22.19 -2.57 18.85
CA PRO A 33 -21.42 -3.65 18.28
C PRO A 33 -21.28 -3.49 16.76
N VAL A 34 -20.07 -3.70 16.24
CA VAL A 34 -19.82 -3.74 14.79
C VAL A 34 -20.43 -4.98 14.15
N SER A 35 -20.69 -4.92 12.84
CA SER A 35 -21.14 -6.10 12.10
C SER A 35 -20.10 -7.23 12.15
N GLN A 36 -20.58 -8.49 12.15
CA GLN A 36 -19.74 -9.67 12.17
C GLN A 36 -18.68 -9.65 11.05
N ALA A 37 -19.05 -9.18 9.86
CA ALA A 37 -18.14 -9.05 8.72
C ALA A 37 -16.97 -8.07 8.99
N ILE A 38 -17.24 -6.90 9.60
CA ILE A 38 -16.17 -5.94 9.94
C ILE A 38 -15.25 -6.53 11.01
N LYS A 39 -15.82 -7.22 12.00
CA LYS A 39 -15.06 -7.88 13.05
C LYS A 39 -14.11 -8.92 12.47
N GLU A 40 -14.60 -9.79 11.58
CA GLU A 40 -13.79 -10.80 10.91
C GLU A 40 -12.67 -10.20 10.05
N ASP A 41 -12.97 -9.15 9.27
CA ASP A 41 -11.97 -8.41 8.48
C ASP A 41 -10.88 -7.81 9.38
N TRP A 42 -11.27 -7.24 10.52
CA TRP A 42 -10.36 -6.66 11.50
C TRP A 42 -9.48 -7.71 12.19
N GLU A 43 -10.07 -8.81 12.65
CA GLU A 43 -9.35 -9.91 13.28
C GLU A 43 -8.34 -10.53 12.31
N LYS A 44 -8.75 -10.76 11.06
CA LYS A 44 -7.86 -11.23 10.00
C LYS A 44 -6.71 -10.25 9.75
N PHE A 45 -6.98 -8.95 9.66
CA PHE A 45 -5.95 -7.94 9.51
C PHE A 45 -4.97 -7.96 10.69
N SER A 46 -5.50 -7.91 11.92
CA SER A 46 -4.72 -7.88 13.16
C SER A 46 -3.82 -9.10 13.30
N ASN A 47 -4.35 -10.30 13.03
CA ASN A 47 -3.59 -11.55 13.11
C ASN A 47 -2.47 -11.61 12.08
N ASN A 48 -2.63 -10.99 10.91
CA ASN A 48 -1.60 -10.95 9.87
C ASN A 48 -0.52 -9.90 10.12
N LEU A 49 -0.70 -8.97 11.07
CA LEU A 49 0.32 -7.96 11.37
C LEU A 49 1.64 -8.56 11.86
N ILE A 50 1.59 -9.74 12.50
CA ILE A 50 2.80 -10.43 12.95
C ILE A 50 3.77 -10.74 11.80
N CYS A 51 3.26 -10.94 10.58
CA CYS A 51 4.07 -11.20 9.40
C CYS A 51 4.99 -10.03 9.03
N LEU A 52 4.66 -8.80 9.47
CA LEU A 52 5.51 -7.63 9.25
C LEU A 52 6.86 -7.72 9.95
N ASN A 53 6.97 -8.51 11.02
CA ASN A 53 8.25 -8.69 11.72
C ASN A 53 9.31 -9.37 10.84
N ASN A 54 8.87 -10.12 9.81
CA ASN A 54 9.75 -10.79 8.87
C ASN A 54 9.93 -9.99 7.55
N LEU A 55 9.30 -8.82 7.44
CA LEU A 55 9.41 -7.99 6.25
C LEU A 55 10.72 -7.20 6.28
N HIS A 56 11.62 -7.52 5.35
CA HIS A 56 12.85 -6.78 5.14
C HIS A 56 12.80 -6.04 3.81
N VAL A 57 12.97 -4.71 3.86
CA VAL A 57 13.10 -3.87 2.66
C VAL A 57 14.49 -3.25 2.66
N SER A 58 15.23 -3.43 1.55
CA SER A 58 16.55 -2.83 1.39
C SER A 58 16.45 -1.31 1.41
N ARG A 59 17.25 -0.65 2.25
CA ARG A 59 17.34 0.82 2.28
C ARG A 59 18.04 1.39 1.05
N ILE A 60 19.01 0.65 0.50
CA ILE A 60 19.71 1.02 -0.72
C ILE A 60 18.92 0.46 -1.89
N VAL A 61 18.41 1.35 -2.74
CA VAL A 61 17.54 1.01 -3.87
C VAL A 61 18.32 0.85 -5.19
N VAL A 62 19.61 1.18 -5.18
CA VAL A 62 20.51 1.19 -6.34
C VAL A 62 21.56 0.08 -6.18
N CYS A 63 22.05 -0.51 -7.27
CA CYS A 63 23.23 -1.38 -7.23
C CYS A 63 24.53 -0.56 -7.07
N ASP A 64 25.62 -1.25 -6.74
CA ASP A 64 26.96 -0.64 -6.69
C ASP A 64 27.44 -0.31 -8.11
N ALA A 65 28.04 0.87 -8.29
CA ALA A 65 28.53 1.38 -9.57
C ALA A 65 27.52 1.19 -10.73
N PRO A 66 26.32 1.79 -10.64
CA PRO A 66 25.29 1.63 -11.66
C PRO A 66 25.73 2.28 -12.97
N LYS A 67 25.66 1.52 -14.06
CA LYS A 67 25.85 1.97 -15.44
C LYS A 67 24.57 2.57 -16.00
N LEU A 68 23.42 2.04 -15.62
CA LEU A 68 22.09 2.53 -16.01
C LEU A 68 21.15 2.53 -14.81
N ILE A 69 20.35 3.58 -14.69
CA ILE A 69 19.31 3.74 -13.67
C ILE A 69 18.01 4.12 -14.36
N GLU A 70 16.95 3.37 -14.07
CA GLU A 70 15.61 3.59 -14.60
C GLU A 70 14.61 3.63 -13.46
N MET A 71 13.59 4.48 -13.62
CA MET A 71 12.49 4.60 -12.69
C MET A 71 11.23 4.06 -13.34
N HIS A 72 10.65 3.02 -12.73
CA HIS A 72 9.45 2.37 -13.25
C HIS A 72 8.30 2.66 -12.28
N SER A 73 7.33 3.44 -12.73
CA SER A 73 6.12 3.74 -11.98
C SER A 73 4.98 2.81 -12.39
N PHE A 74 4.30 2.24 -11.40
CA PHE A 74 3.07 1.48 -11.59
C PHE A 74 1.96 2.14 -10.79
N SER A 75 0.75 2.17 -11.34
CA SER A 75 -0.44 2.65 -10.66
C SER A 75 -1.59 1.71 -10.95
N ASP A 76 -2.43 1.50 -9.94
CA ASP A 76 -3.63 0.70 -10.06
C ASP A 76 -4.74 1.29 -9.20
N ALA A 77 -5.98 1.08 -9.61
CA ALA A 77 -7.16 1.59 -8.96
C ALA A 77 -8.23 0.51 -8.83
N SER A 78 -8.99 0.62 -7.74
CA SER A 78 -10.16 -0.20 -7.48
C SER A 78 -11.27 0.64 -6.86
N GLN A 79 -12.45 0.05 -6.74
CA GLN A 79 -13.58 0.67 -6.04
C GLN A 79 -13.27 0.99 -4.57
N CYS A 80 -12.35 0.25 -3.93
CA CYS A 80 -12.02 0.44 -2.52
C CYS A 80 -10.84 1.40 -2.30
N ALA A 81 -9.83 1.34 -3.15
CA ALA A 81 -8.62 2.14 -3.03
C ALA A 81 -7.86 2.21 -4.35
N TYR A 82 -7.01 3.21 -4.47
CA TYR A 82 -6.02 3.33 -5.53
C TYR A 82 -4.63 3.54 -4.93
N GLY A 83 -3.62 3.19 -5.69
CA GLY A 83 -2.24 3.33 -5.26
C GLY A 83 -1.27 3.39 -6.42
N ALA A 84 -0.10 3.89 -6.12
CA ALA A 84 1.03 3.91 -7.03
C ALA A 84 2.30 3.51 -6.30
N CYS A 85 3.22 2.89 -7.01
CA CYS A 85 4.54 2.53 -6.52
C CYS A 85 5.60 2.82 -7.57
N ILE A 86 6.81 3.11 -7.10
CA ILE A 86 7.95 3.41 -7.93
C ILE A 86 9.05 2.40 -7.60
N TYR A 87 9.53 1.70 -8.62
CA TYR A 87 10.69 0.82 -8.52
C TYR A 87 11.90 1.48 -9.20
N MET A 88 13.07 1.32 -8.58
CA MET A 88 14.35 1.60 -9.19
C MET A 88 14.85 0.32 -9.83
N ARG A 89 15.05 0.36 -11.14
CA ARG A 89 15.76 -0.68 -11.89
C ARG A 89 17.15 -0.17 -12.21
N THR A 90 18.17 -0.91 -11.82
CA THR A 90 19.57 -0.52 -12.00
C THR A 90 20.36 -1.64 -12.60
N VAL A 91 21.26 -1.29 -13.53
CA VAL A 91 22.14 -2.22 -14.22
C VAL A 91 23.58 -1.83 -13.91
N ASN A 92 24.39 -2.76 -13.42
CA ASN A 92 25.82 -2.52 -13.17
C ASN A 92 26.65 -2.75 -14.46
N TYR A 93 27.97 -2.61 -14.37
CA TYR A 93 28.87 -2.86 -15.49
C TYR A 93 29.05 -4.34 -15.87
N ASN A 94 28.62 -5.27 -15.00
CA ASN A 94 28.54 -6.69 -15.30
C ASN A 94 27.19 -7.08 -15.96
N ASP A 95 26.36 -6.09 -16.27
CA ASP A 95 24.99 -6.23 -16.77
C ASP A 95 24.01 -6.95 -15.81
N ASP A 96 24.33 -7.03 -14.51
CA ASP A 96 23.41 -7.52 -13.48
C ASP A 96 22.29 -6.50 -13.23
N VAL A 97 21.05 -7.00 -13.20
CA VAL A 97 19.86 -6.17 -12.97
C VAL A 97 19.41 -6.30 -11.52
N THR A 98 19.28 -5.15 -10.86
CA THR A 98 18.66 -5.05 -9.52
C THR A 98 17.38 -4.22 -9.63
N VAL A 99 16.29 -4.71 -9.05
CA VAL A 99 15.01 -3.99 -8.96
C VAL A 99 14.59 -3.89 -7.51
N ARG A 100 14.37 -2.66 -7.02
CA ARG A 100 13.97 -2.41 -5.63
C ARG A 100 12.90 -1.34 -5.54
N LEU A 101 11.96 -1.51 -4.61
CA LEU A 101 10.90 -0.54 -4.35
C LEU A 101 11.52 0.73 -3.72
N LEU A 102 11.30 1.89 -4.33
CA LEU A 102 11.72 3.18 -3.81
C LEU A 102 10.71 3.76 -2.83
N CYS A 103 9.46 3.86 -3.29
CA CYS A 103 8.36 4.38 -2.50
C CYS A 103 7.03 3.91 -3.08
N ALA A 104 6.00 3.94 -2.26
CA ALA A 104 4.64 3.73 -2.68
C ALA A 104 3.69 4.69 -1.94
N LYS A 105 2.50 4.85 -2.49
CA LYS A 105 1.43 5.61 -1.86
C LYS A 105 0.10 4.95 -2.17
N SER A 106 -0.74 4.81 -1.16
CA SER A 106 -2.10 4.33 -1.31
C SER A 106 -3.09 5.31 -0.68
N LYS A 107 -4.30 5.35 -1.25
CA LYS A 107 -5.41 6.16 -0.74
C LYS A 107 -6.72 5.41 -0.92
N VAL A 108 -7.58 5.51 0.08
CA VAL A 108 -8.93 4.93 0.01
C VAL A 108 -9.74 5.73 -1.00
N SER A 109 -10.50 5.03 -1.84
CA SER A 109 -11.35 5.67 -2.84
C SER A 109 -12.40 6.55 -2.16
N PRO A 110 -12.77 7.71 -2.75
CA PRO A 110 -13.80 8.56 -2.17
C PRO A 110 -15.12 7.80 -2.03
N ILE A 111 -15.86 8.08 -0.96
CA ILE A 111 -17.20 7.49 -0.75
C ILE A 111 -18.17 7.95 -1.86
N LYS A 112 -17.99 9.19 -2.35
CA LYS A 112 -18.77 9.69 -3.48
C LYS A 112 -18.37 8.92 -4.74
N PRO A 113 -19.32 8.26 -5.42
CA PRO A 113 -19.02 7.42 -6.57
C PRO A 113 -18.27 8.24 -7.63
N THR A 114 -17.12 7.71 -8.01
CA THR A 114 -16.24 8.25 -9.05
C THR A 114 -16.02 7.13 -10.06
N THR A 115 -15.92 7.46 -11.35
CA THR A 115 -15.75 6.44 -12.38
C THR A 115 -14.37 5.78 -12.27
N MET A 116 -14.26 4.50 -12.63
CA MET A 116 -12.97 3.78 -12.63
C MET A 116 -11.86 4.51 -13.41
N PRO A 117 -12.10 5.02 -14.65
CA PRO A 117 -11.07 5.79 -15.35
C PRO A 117 -10.61 7.05 -14.60
N ARG A 118 -11.47 7.67 -13.78
CA ARG A 118 -11.09 8.84 -12.96
C ARG A 118 -10.30 8.47 -11.71
N LEU A 119 -10.35 7.21 -11.26
CA LEU A 119 -9.52 6.73 -10.15
C LEU A 119 -8.13 6.27 -10.64
N GLU A 120 -8.01 5.92 -11.91
CA GLU A 120 -6.75 5.56 -12.57
C GLU A 120 -5.91 6.76 -13.01
N LEU A 121 -6.55 7.91 -13.27
CA LEU A 121 -5.93 9.19 -13.64
C LEU A 121 -5.39 9.96 -12.41
#